data_AF-A0A388RK95-F1
#
_entry.id   AF-A0A388RK95-F1
#
_cell.length_a   1.000
_cell.length_b   1.000
_cell.length_c   1.000
_cell.angle_alpha   90.00
_cell.angle_beta   90.00
_cell.angle_gamma   90.00
#
_symmetry.space_group_name_H-M   'P 1'
#
loop_
_entity.id
_entity.type
_entity.pdbx_description
1 polymer ?
#
loop_
_entity_poly.entity_id
_entity_poly.type
_entity_poly.pdbx_seq_one_letter_code
_entity_poly.pdbx_strand_id
1 'polypeptide(L)'
;MQVLYHRCAGLDVHKDTIVACVRCVSAPAHQEVCSFDSTTAGLLALADWLALHGCTHVAMEATGVYWKPVWHILKGSFELVLANAQHIRNVPGRKTDVNDAMWIADLLAHGLIRSSFVPPAAIQELRDLTRTRKQLVRRR
;
A
#
# COMPACT_ATOMS: atom_id res chain seq x y z
N MET A 1 -9.43 16.10 14.77
CA MET A 1 -9.63 15.23 13.59
C MET A 1 -10.15 13.89 14.10
N GLN A 2 -11.29 13.40 13.59
CA GLN A 2 -11.90 12.14 14.08
C GLN A 2 -11.13 10.94 13.52
N VAL A 3 -10.71 10.00 14.36
CA VAL A 3 -10.07 8.75 13.93
C VAL A 3 -11.16 7.79 13.49
N LEU A 4 -11.11 7.38 12.22
CA LEU A 4 -12.01 6.40 11.61
C LEU A 4 -11.47 4.97 11.79
N TYR A 5 -10.15 4.80 11.61
CA TYR A 5 -9.48 3.51 11.78
C TYR A 5 -8.43 3.59 12.88
N HIS A 6 -8.63 2.84 13.97
CA HIS A 6 -7.74 2.86 15.13
C HIS A 6 -6.44 2.07 14.94
N ARG A 7 -6.40 1.12 13.99
CA ARG A 7 -5.24 0.30 13.66
C ARG A 7 -5.12 0.18 12.15
N CYS A 8 -4.22 0.97 11.59
CA CYS A 8 -4.01 1.03 10.15
C CYS A 8 -2.54 1.16 9.81
N ALA A 9 -2.20 0.92 8.54
CA ALA A 9 -0.85 1.09 8.04
C ALA A 9 -0.82 1.86 6.72
N GLY A 10 0.26 2.60 6.51
CA GLY A 10 0.61 3.24 5.25
C GLY A 10 1.85 2.58 4.65
N LEU A 11 1.79 2.27 3.36
CA LEU A 11 2.88 1.66 2.61
C LEU A 11 3.30 2.61 1.49
N ASP A 12 4.60 2.84 1.38
CA ASP A 12 5.22 3.48 0.24
C ASP A 12 6.00 2.43 -0.56
N VAL A 13 5.46 2.06 -1.73
CA VAL A 13 5.90 0.90 -2.50
C VAL A 13 6.78 1.34 -3.67
N HIS A 14 8.06 1.05 -3.55
CA HIS A 14 9.05 1.20 -4.60
C HIS A 14 9.32 -0.12 -5.32
N LYS A 15 10.18 -0.07 -6.34
CA LYS A 15 10.53 -1.24 -7.15
C LYS A 15 11.14 -2.36 -6.30
N ASP A 16 12.12 -2.01 -5.48
CA ASP A 16 12.95 -3.00 -4.78
C ASP A 16 12.63 -3.07 -3.27
N THR A 17 12.06 -1.99 -2.71
CA THR A 17 11.82 -1.82 -1.26
C THR A 17 10.40 -1.31 -1.00
N ILE A 18 9.82 -1.70 0.13
CA ILE A 18 8.56 -1.18 0.66
C ILE A 18 8.84 -0.58 2.02
N VAL A 19 8.51 0.70 2.22
CA VAL A 19 8.54 1.33 3.53
C VAL A 19 7.14 1.29 4.11
N ALA A 20 6.99 0.68 5.28
CA ALA A 20 5.71 0.50 5.94
C ALA A 20 5.69 1.27 7.26
N CYS A 21 4.60 1.99 7.51
CA CYS A 21 4.33 2.63 8.78
C CYS A 21 3.02 2.08 9.37
N VAL A 22 3.11 1.48 10.55
CA VAL A 22 1.95 1.10 11.35
C VAL A 22 1.59 2.26 12.26
N ARG A 23 0.29 2.53 12.35
CA ARG A 23 -0.30 3.52 13.24
C ARG A 23 -1.41 2.87 14.05
N CYS A 24 -1.15 2.68 15.34
CA CYS A 24 -2.13 2.21 16.30
C CYS A 24 -2.45 3.34 17.29
N VAL A 25 -3.69 3.82 17.25
CA VAL A 25 -4.18 4.87 18.16
C VAL A 25 -4.91 4.26 19.37
N SER A 26 -5.34 2.99 19.28
CA SER A 26 -5.87 2.25 20.43
C SER A 26 -4.78 1.93 21.45
N ALA A 27 -5.06 2.04 22.75
CA ALA A 27 -4.10 1.74 23.80
C ALA A 27 -3.53 0.29 23.71
N PRO A 28 -2.20 0.10 23.80
CA PRO A 28 -1.16 1.12 23.83
C PRO A 28 -0.96 1.76 22.43
N ALA A 29 -1.07 3.08 22.38
CA ALA A 29 -0.84 3.82 21.15
C ALA A 29 0.64 3.71 20.78
N HIS A 30 0.92 3.29 19.55
CA HIS A 30 2.28 3.18 19.05
C HIS A 30 2.28 3.43 17.54
N GLN A 31 3.44 3.85 17.07
CA GLN A 31 3.71 4.07 15.67
C GLN A 31 5.10 3.52 15.38
N GLU A 32 5.18 2.61 14.42
CA GLU A 32 6.41 1.92 14.05
C GLU A 32 6.61 2.00 12.54
N VAL A 33 7.86 2.15 12.12
CA VAL A 33 8.24 2.16 10.71
C VAL A 33 9.26 1.06 10.48
N CYS A 34 9.01 0.24 9.45
CA CYS A 34 9.91 -0.83 9.05
C CYS A 34 10.00 -0.88 7.52
N SER A 35 11.17 -1.28 7.01
CA SER A 35 11.41 -1.43 5.57
C SER A 35 11.52 -2.90 5.22
N PHE A 36 10.90 -3.28 4.11
CA PHE A 36 10.85 -4.66 3.62
C PHE A 36 11.31 -4.73 2.16
N ASP A 37 11.83 -5.88 1.76
CA ASP A 37 12.15 -6.13 0.36
C ASP A 37 10.89 -6.47 -0.45
N SER A 38 10.91 -6.15 -1.74
CA SER A 38 9.87 -6.50 -2.71
C SER A 38 9.84 -7.99 -3.12
N THR A 39 10.67 -8.82 -2.49
CA THR A 39 10.67 -10.27 -2.70
C THR A 39 9.47 -10.93 -2.03
N THR A 40 9.07 -12.13 -2.47
CA THR A 40 7.95 -12.86 -1.83
C THR A 40 8.18 -13.05 -0.33
N ALA A 41 9.41 -13.37 0.09
CA ALA A 41 9.75 -13.52 1.50
C ALA A 41 9.60 -12.19 2.27
N GLY A 42 10.06 -11.08 1.69
CA GLY A 42 9.90 -9.74 2.27
C GLY A 42 8.43 -9.31 2.39
N LEU A 43 7.61 -9.62 1.38
CA LEU A 43 6.18 -9.31 1.40
C LEU A 43 5.39 -10.19 2.37
N LEU A 44 5.77 -11.45 2.57
CA LEU A 44 5.21 -12.29 3.63
C LEU A 44 5.60 -11.77 5.02
N ALA A 45 6.86 -11.38 5.21
CA ALA A 45 7.31 -10.76 6.46
C ALA A 45 6.56 -9.43 6.74
N LEU A 46 6.29 -8.63 5.71
CA LEU A 46 5.44 -7.45 5.81
C LEU A 46 4.02 -7.82 6.27
N ALA A 47 3.41 -8.86 5.68
CA ALA A 47 2.07 -9.31 6.06
C ALA A 47 2.01 -9.77 7.52
N ASP A 48 3.00 -10.56 7.95
CA ASP A 48 3.12 -11.03 9.33
C ASP A 48 3.31 -9.87 10.31
N TRP A 49 4.16 -8.90 9.96
CA TRP A 49 4.38 -7.71 10.78
C TRP A 49 3.13 -6.83 10.90
N LEU A 50 2.36 -6.65 9.82
CA LEU A 50 1.07 -5.93 9.85
C LEU A 50 0.04 -6.65 10.72
N ALA A 51 -0.01 -7.99 10.64
CA ALA A 51 -0.91 -8.82 11.43
C ALA A 51 -0.54 -8.82 12.92
N LEU A 52 0.75 -8.84 13.24
CA LEU A 52 1.27 -8.75 14.61
C LEU A 52 0.81 -7.46 15.31
N HIS A 53 0.78 -6.36 14.57
CA HIS A 53 0.28 -5.07 15.06
C HIS A 53 -1.26 -4.96 15.08
N GLY A 54 -1.97 -5.99 14.61
CA GLY A 54 -3.43 -6.00 14.53
C GLY A 54 -3.99 -4.95 13.56
N CYS A 55 -3.25 -4.65 12.48
CA CYS A 55 -3.74 -3.73 11.46
C CYS A 55 -4.98 -4.30 10.78
N THR A 56 -5.97 -3.45 10.52
CA THR A 56 -7.20 -3.83 9.82
C THR A 56 -7.26 -3.25 8.42
N HIS A 57 -6.75 -2.03 8.25
CA HIS A 57 -6.75 -1.28 7.01
C HIS A 57 -5.33 -0.94 6.60
N VAL A 58 -5.03 -1.09 5.32
CA VAL A 58 -3.71 -0.80 4.76
C VAL A 58 -3.88 0.06 3.51
N ALA A 59 -3.25 1.22 3.51
CA ALA A 59 -3.20 2.09 2.34
C ALA A 59 -1.80 1.99 1.73
N MET A 60 -1.73 1.94 0.41
CA MET A 60 -0.47 1.91 -0.32
C MET A 60 -0.45 2.95 -1.42
N GLU A 61 0.67 3.65 -1.54
CA GLU A 61 1.05 4.39 -2.74
C GLU A 61 2.08 3.53 -3.48
N ALA A 62 1.98 3.50 -4.82
CA ALA A 62 3.02 2.88 -5.61
C ALA A 62 3.24 3.61 -6.92
N THR A 63 4.50 3.66 -7.34
CA THR A 63 4.85 4.09 -8.68
C THR A 63 4.67 2.93 -9.68
N GLY A 64 3.67 3.02 -10.55
CA GLY A 64 3.50 2.06 -11.65
C GLY A 64 2.77 0.78 -11.25
N VAL A 65 3.39 -0.39 -11.50
CA VAL A 65 2.76 -1.72 -11.31
C VAL A 65 3.19 -2.45 -10.04
N TYR A 66 4.10 -1.87 -9.25
CA TYR A 66 4.70 -2.55 -8.09
C TYR A 66 3.74 -2.77 -6.92
N TRP A 67 2.59 -2.07 -6.88
CA TRP A 67 1.52 -2.37 -5.92
C TRP A 67 0.90 -3.76 -6.12
N LYS A 68 0.90 -4.31 -7.35
CA LYS A 68 0.22 -5.58 -7.64
C LYS A 68 0.69 -6.74 -6.75
N PRO A 69 1.99 -7.07 -6.66
CA PRO A 69 2.45 -8.17 -5.80
C PRO A 69 2.10 -7.95 -4.32
N VAL A 70 2.26 -6.71 -3.82
CA VAL A 70 1.87 -6.34 -2.44
C VAL A 70 0.38 -6.57 -2.22
N TRP A 71 -0.45 -6.07 -3.15
CA TRP A 71 -1.90 -6.23 -3.11
C TRP A 71 -2.32 -7.70 -3.13
N HIS A 72 -1.68 -8.54 -3.94
CA HIS A 72 -2.01 -9.96 -4.02
C HIS A 72 -1.73 -10.71 -2.72
N ILE A 73 -0.65 -10.38 -2.01
CA ILE A 73 -0.28 -11.02 -0.74
C ILE A 73 -1.18 -10.54 0.41
N LEU A 74 -1.50 -9.25 0.46
CA LEU A 74 -2.27 -8.68 1.56
C LEU A 74 -3.80 -8.83 1.38
N LYS A 75 -4.28 -9.05 0.16
CA LYS A 75 -5.70 -9.25 -0.15
C LYS A 75 -6.25 -10.44 0.63
N GLY A 76 -7.33 -10.21 1.38
CA GLY A 76 -8.05 -11.25 2.14
C GLY A 76 -7.75 -11.22 3.63
N SER A 77 -6.62 -10.64 4.03
CA SER A 77 -6.27 -10.42 5.44
C SER A 77 -6.53 -8.99 5.90
N PHE A 78 -6.49 -8.02 4.98
CA PHE A 78 -6.64 -6.60 5.27
C PHE A 78 -7.58 -5.91 4.28
N GLU A 79 -8.21 -4.82 4.72
CA GLU A 79 -8.91 -3.89 3.83
C GLU A 79 -7.89 -2.98 3.14
N LEU A 80 -7.77 -3.12 1.83
CA LEU A 80 -6.72 -2.47 1.04
C LEU A 80 -7.22 -1.22 0.33
N VAL A 81 -6.43 -0.15 0.42
CA VAL A 81 -6.68 1.12 -0.27
C VAL A 81 -5.49 1.45 -1.16
N LEU A 82 -5.70 1.49 -2.47
CA LEU A 82 -4.67 1.96 -3.40
C LEU A 82 -4.81 3.48 -3.54
N ALA A 83 -3.88 4.22 -2.96
CA ALA A 83 -3.95 5.66 -2.92
C ALA A 83 -3.42 6.28 -4.24
N ASN A 84 -4.07 7.35 -4.71
CA ASN A 84 -3.60 8.06 -5.90
C ASN A 84 -2.53 9.08 -5.51
N ALA A 85 -1.33 8.94 -6.10
CA ALA A 85 -0.20 9.84 -5.91
C ALA A 85 -0.55 11.34 -6.05
N GLN A 86 -1.47 11.68 -6.97
CA GLN A 86 -1.91 13.05 -7.19
C GLN A 86 -2.72 13.63 -6.02
N HIS A 87 -3.39 12.77 -5.24
CA HIS A 87 -4.21 13.18 -4.10
C HIS A 87 -3.43 13.20 -2.78
N ILE A 88 -2.33 12.45 -2.66
CA ILE A 88 -1.49 12.40 -1.46
C ILE A 88 -0.44 13.54 -1.42
N ARG A 89 -0.31 14.29 -2.53
CA ARG A 89 0.83 15.17 -2.88
C ARG A 89 1.29 16.25 -1.88
N ASN A 90 0.61 16.43 -0.75
CA ASN A 90 0.95 17.46 0.23
C ASN A 90 1.52 16.85 1.52
N VAL A 91 2.70 16.22 1.42
CA VAL A 91 3.49 15.87 2.62
C VAL A 91 4.16 17.17 3.10
N PRO A 92 3.83 17.68 4.30
CA PRO A 92 4.45 18.90 4.80
C PRO A 92 5.94 18.68 5.06
N GLY A 93 6.82 19.45 4.42
CA GLY A 93 8.27 19.38 4.64
C GLY A 93 9.03 18.48 3.65
N ARG A 94 10.10 17.82 4.12
CA ARG A 94 10.99 17.04 3.25
C ARG A 94 10.38 15.67 2.93
N LYS A 95 10.12 15.42 1.65
CA LYS A 95 9.68 14.11 1.13
C LYS A 95 10.78 13.07 1.37
N THR A 96 10.43 12.02 2.11
CA THR A 96 11.24 10.80 2.32
C THR A 96 10.27 9.62 2.36
N ASP A 97 10.72 8.43 1.97
CA ASP A 97 9.86 7.22 1.92
C ASP A 97 9.21 6.92 3.29
N VAL A 98 9.95 7.20 4.37
CA VAL A 98 9.44 7.10 5.75
C VAL A 98 8.32 8.10 6.03
N ASN A 99 8.52 9.38 5.66
CA ASN A 99 7.51 10.42 5.87
C ASN A 99 6.28 10.17 4.99
N ASP A 100 6.47 9.64 3.79
CA ASP A 100 5.39 9.28 2.88
C ASP A 100 4.54 8.14 3.47
N ALA A 101 5.17 7.06 3.94
CA ALA A 101 4.46 5.96 4.60
C ALA A 101 3.71 6.42 5.87
N MET A 102 4.33 7.26 6.70
CA MET A 102 3.68 7.85 7.89
C MET A 102 2.48 8.73 7.51
N TRP A 103 2.64 9.55 6.47
CA TRP A 103 1.57 10.43 6.00
C TRP A 103 0.38 9.65 5.44
N ILE A 104 0.65 8.58 4.68
CA ILE A 104 -0.38 7.67 4.18
C ILE A 104 -1.14 7.02 5.36
N ALA A 105 -0.42 6.58 6.41
CA ALA A 105 -1.06 5.99 7.58
C ALA A 105 -1.97 6.99 8.30
N ASP A 106 -1.57 8.26 8.41
CA ASP A 106 -2.39 9.30 9.04
C ASP A 106 -3.62 9.66 8.20
N LEU A 107 -3.45 9.85 6.89
CA LEU A 107 -4.58 10.08 5.98
C LEU A 107 -5.59 8.93 6.01
N LEU A 108 -5.09 7.69 6.04
CA LEU A 108 -5.94 6.50 6.15
C LEU A 108 -6.70 6.50 7.48
N ALA A 109 -6.02 6.75 8.60
CA ALA A 109 -6.63 6.77 9.94
C ALA A 109 -7.84 7.73 10.00
N HIS A 110 -7.83 8.78 9.20
CA HIS A 110 -8.88 9.79 9.12
C HIS A 110 -9.84 9.64 7.93
N GLY A 111 -9.70 8.57 7.14
CA GLY A 111 -10.57 8.30 5.98
C GLY A 111 -10.40 9.31 4.84
N LEU A 112 -9.27 10.01 4.78
CA LEU A 112 -9.02 11.10 3.82
C LEU A 112 -8.44 10.60 2.49
N ILE A 113 -8.23 9.28 2.34
CA ILE A 113 -7.71 8.69 1.12
C ILE A 113 -8.86 8.31 0.19
N ARG A 114 -8.90 8.95 -0.98
CA ARG A 114 -9.74 8.49 -2.08
C ARG A 114 -9.09 7.28 -2.76
N SER A 115 -9.69 6.11 -2.55
CA SER A 115 -9.21 4.87 -3.18
C SER A 115 -9.26 4.95 -4.70
N SER A 116 -8.18 4.52 -5.34
CA SER A 116 -8.15 4.21 -6.76
C SER A 116 -8.90 2.91 -7.02
N PHE A 117 -9.54 2.81 -8.19
CA PHE A 117 -10.24 1.61 -8.58
C PHE A 117 -9.26 0.49 -8.93
N VAL A 118 -9.33 -0.62 -8.19
CA VAL A 118 -8.62 -1.86 -8.49
C VAL A 118 -9.61 -2.84 -9.11
N PRO A 119 -9.45 -3.24 -10.39
CA PRO A 119 -10.35 -4.18 -11.03
C PRO A 119 -10.34 -5.55 -10.33
N PRO A 120 -11.43 -6.35 -10.41
CA PRO A 120 -11.42 -7.74 -9.96
C PRO A 120 -10.33 -8.56 -10.64
N ALA A 121 -9.83 -9.61 -9.97
CA ALA A 121 -8.69 -10.41 -10.43
C ALA A 121 -8.83 -10.91 -11.88
N ALA A 122 -10.00 -11.46 -12.24
CA ALA A 122 -10.28 -11.92 -13.61
C ALA A 122 -10.12 -10.81 -14.67
N ILE A 123 -10.49 -9.57 -14.33
CA ILE A 123 -10.32 -8.41 -15.23
C ILE A 123 -8.85 -8.01 -15.31
N GLN A 124 -8.10 -8.09 -14.20
CA GLN A 124 -6.66 -7.81 -14.22
C GLN A 124 -5.91 -8.80 -15.12
N GLU A 125 -6.22 -10.10 -15.01
CA GLU A 125 -5.63 -11.17 -15.84
C GLU A 125 -5.90 -10.96 -17.34
N LEU A 126 -7.15 -10.67 -17.71
CA LEU A 126 -7.51 -10.36 -19.11
C LEU A 126 -6.76 -9.13 -19.63
N ARG A 127 -6.60 -8.08 -18.80
CA ARG A 127 -5.85 -6.88 -19.16
C ARG A 127 -4.36 -7.17 -19.34
N ASP A 128 -3.79 -8.05 -18.53
CA ASP A 128 -2.39 -8.44 -18.64
C ASP A 128 -2.16 -9.26 -19.93
N LEU A 129 -3.03 -10.22 -20.25
CA LEU A 129 -2.97 -10.98 -21.52
C LEU A 129 -3.07 -10.08 -22.75
N THR A 130 -4.03 -9.16 -22.77
CA THR A 130 -4.22 -8.24 -23.90
C THR A 130 -3.07 -7.25 -24.05
N ARG A 131 -2.48 -6.77 -22.94
CA ARG A 131 -1.27 -5.94 -22.97
C ARG A 131 -0.07 -6.70 -23.52
N THR A 132 0.14 -7.93 -23.06
CA THR A 132 1.23 -8.81 -23.54
C THR A 132 1.08 -9.08 -25.03
N ARG A 133 -0.12 -9.45 -25.51
CA ARG A 133 -0.39 -9.63 -26.95
C ARG A 133 -0.05 -8.36 -27.74
N LYS A 134 -0.50 -7.19 -27.28
CA LYS A 134 -0.23 -5.92 -27.97
C LYS A 134 1.27 -5.59 -28.04
N GLN A 135 2.02 -5.90 -26.97
CA GLN A 135 3.47 -5.73 -26.96
C GLN A 135 4.17 -6.69 -27.94
N LEU A 136 3.78 -7.97 -27.97
CA LEU A 136 4.34 -8.96 -28.90
C LEU A 136 4.05 -8.60 -30.36
N VAL A 137 2.83 -8.16 -30.67
CA VAL A 137 2.45 -7.74 -32.03
C VAL A 137 3.23 -6.49 -32.48
N ARG A 138 3.49 -5.53 -31.58
CA ARG A 138 4.28 -4.32 -31.91
C ARG A 138 5.77 -4.59 -32.15
N ARG A 139 6.29 -5.70 -31.64
CA ARG A 139 7.71 -6.09 -31.78
C ARG A 139 7.95 -6.97 -33.02
N ARG A 140 6.89 -7.30 -33.74
CA ARG A 140 6.91 -8.07 -34.98
C ARG A 140 6.93 -7.10 -36.16
#